data_AF-A0A1Z9NEF6-F1
#
_entry.id   AF-A0A1Z9NEF6-F1
#
_cell.length_a   1.000
_cell.length_b   1.000
_cell.length_c   1.000
_cell.angle_alpha   90.00
_cell.angle_beta   90.00
_cell.angle_gamma   90.00
#
_symmetry.space_group_name_H-M   'P 1'
#
loop_
_entity.id
_entity.type
_entity.pdbx_description
1 polymer ?
#
loop_
_entity_poly.entity_id
_entity_poly.type
_entity_poly.pdbx_seq_one_letter_code
_entity_poly.pdbx_strand_id
1 'polypeptide(L)'
;MCRIIDFAPRFLFLIVFIFVFVEGKGKNNSPYSFSKDLDMKIAGASGGLLLGSVLVDYVSLDLEEIASLNSDDISDYDVRAIKNWDLNSIKMSDLLLYSSIAVPGLLLTDKIVRNDYRNFSLLWAESVFLTLGITNLTKVLVGRPRPYLYGNKAPEKY
;
A
#
# COMPACT_ATOMS: atom_id res chain seq x y z
N MET A 1 -34.48 5.57 8.26
CA MET A 1 -34.00 6.05 6.94
C MET A 1 -32.61 6.65 7.13
N CYS A 2 -31.57 5.94 6.70
CA CYS A 2 -30.18 6.32 6.89
C CYS A 2 -29.75 7.26 5.76
N ARG A 3 -29.28 8.47 6.09
CA ARG A 3 -28.85 9.50 5.14
C ARG A 3 -27.55 9.09 4.44
N ILE A 4 -27.68 8.48 3.26
CA ILE A 4 -26.55 8.19 2.34
C ILE A 4 -26.05 9.46 1.63
N ILE A 5 -26.79 10.57 1.71
CA ILE A 5 -26.58 11.78 0.88
C ILE A 5 -25.49 12.73 1.44
N ASP A 6 -25.09 12.60 2.71
CA ASP A 6 -24.09 13.49 3.32
C ASP A 6 -22.63 13.09 3.06
N PHE A 7 -22.39 11.94 2.41
CA PHE A 7 -21.03 11.39 2.18
C PHE A 7 -20.39 11.88 0.87
N ALA A 8 -21.19 12.07 -0.17
CA ALA A 8 -20.74 12.52 -1.49
C ALA A 8 -19.99 13.87 -1.50
N PRO A 9 -20.44 14.94 -0.80
CA PRO A 9 -19.74 16.22 -0.85
C PRO A 9 -18.39 16.20 -0.11
N ARG A 10 -18.24 15.34 0.92
CA ARG A 10 -17.00 15.18 1.68
C ARG A 10 -15.93 14.43 0.88
N PHE A 11 -16.34 13.42 0.12
CA PHE A 11 -15.45 12.66 -0.77
C PHE A 11 -14.96 13.52 -1.95
N LEU A 12 -15.86 14.36 -2.51
CA LEU A 12 -15.53 15.30 -3.57
C LEU A 12 -14.54 16.38 -3.09
N PHE A 13 -14.69 16.86 -1.85
CA PHE A 13 -13.72 17.76 -1.23
C PHE A 13 -12.32 17.13 -1.06
N LEU A 14 -12.26 15.84 -0.75
CA LEU A 14 -10.99 15.12 -0.54
C LEU A 14 -10.25 14.91 -1.88
N ILE A 15 -10.99 14.64 -2.96
CA ILE A 15 -10.45 14.61 -4.33
C ILE A 15 -9.93 16.00 -4.74
N VAL A 16 -10.66 17.08 -4.42
CA VAL A 16 -10.24 18.46 -4.73
C VAL A 16 -9.01 18.88 -3.91
N PHE A 17 -8.84 18.37 -2.68
CA PHE A 17 -7.69 18.71 -1.83
C PHE A 17 -6.37 18.11 -2.32
N ILE A 18 -6.41 16.94 -2.99
CA ILE A 18 -5.23 16.31 -3.61
C ILE A 18 -4.70 17.13 -4.81
N PHE A 19 -5.55 17.98 -5.41
CA PHE A 19 -5.18 18.82 -6.56
C PHE A 19 -4.55 20.18 -6.19
N VAL A 20 -4.35 20.48 -4.90
CA VAL A 20 -3.77 21.78 -4.50
C VAL A 20 -2.26 21.82 -4.76
N PHE A 21 -1.94 22.30 -5.96
CA PHE A 21 -0.76 23.06 -6.39
C PHE A 21 0.61 22.68 -5.80
N VAL A 22 1.36 21.88 -6.58
CA VAL A 22 2.82 21.97 -6.61
C VAL A 22 3.20 23.03 -7.66
N GLU A 23 3.48 24.26 -7.24
CA GLU A 23 4.17 25.23 -8.08
C GLU A 23 5.68 24.91 -8.11
N GLY A 24 6.14 24.26 -9.18
CA GLY A 24 7.56 24.00 -9.42
C GLY A 24 8.28 25.25 -9.95
N LYS A 25 9.32 25.72 -9.24
CA LYS A 25 10.28 26.70 -9.76
C LYS A 25 11.50 25.99 -10.35
N GLY A 26 11.82 26.25 -11.63
CA GLY A 26 13.16 26.09 -12.20
C GLY A 26 13.27 25.15 -13.41
N LYS A 27 14.29 25.40 -14.26
CA LYS A 27 14.52 24.86 -15.61
C LYS A 27 14.70 23.33 -15.68
N ASN A 28 13.58 22.64 -15.58
CA ASN A 28 13.19 21.46 -16.33
C ASN A 28 11.67 21.58 -16.34
N ASN A 29 11.02 21.60 -17.51
CA ASN A 29 9.58 21.85 -17.51
C ASN A 29 8.81 20.72 -16.80
N SER A 30 9.44 19.55 -16.59
CA SER A 30 8.90 18.42 -15.85
C SER A 30 9.23 18.46 -14.35
N PRO A 31 8.28 18.11 -13.47
CA PRO A 31 8.52 18.00 -12.03
C PRO A 31 9.34 16.74 -11.65
N TYR A 32 9.59 15.83 -12.59
CA TYR A 32 10.33 14.58 -12.37
C TYR A 32 11.79 14.74 -12.77
N SER A 33 12.71 14.50 -11.85
CA SER A 33 14.15 14.65 -12.08
C SER A 33 14.91 13.42 -11.60
N PHE A 34 15.45 12.66 -12.55
CA PHE A 34 16.29 11.50 -12.26
C PHE A 34 17.75 11.90 -12.03
N SER A 35 18.28 11.59 -10.85
CA SER A 35 19.67 11.71 -10.44
C SER A 35 20.32 10.32 -10.31
N LYS A 36 21.20 9.98 -11.25
CA LYS A 36 21.88 8.67 -11.31
C LYS A 36 22.46 8.19 -9.98
N ASP A 37 23.08 9.07 -9.19
CA ASP A 37 23.71 8.67 -7.93
C ASP A 37 22.69 8.32 -6.84
N LEU A 38 21.66 9.14 -6.68
CA LEU A 38 20.62 8.93 -5.66
C LEU A 38 19.71 7.76 -6.04
N ASP A 39 19.23 7.77 -7.27
CA ASP A 39 18.22 6.82 -7.74
C ASP A 39 18.80 5.39 -7.83
N MET A 40 20.07 5.24 -8.20
CA MET A 40 20.74 3.94 -8.14
C MET A 40 20.88 3.41 -6.70
N LYS A 41 21.09 4.29 -5.71
CA LYS A 41 21.11 3.90 -4.30
C LYS A 41 19.71 3.46 -3.84
N ILE A 42 18.67 4.18 -4.24
CA ILE A 42 17.28 3.83 -3.94
C ILE A 42 16.92 2.50 -4.59
N ALA A 43 17.26 2.29 -5.86
CA ALA A 43 17.04 1.04 -6.57
C ALA A 43 17.78 -0.14 -5.90
N GLY A 44 19.04 0.05 -5.54
CA GLY A 44 19.84 -0.93 -4.81
C GLY A 44 19.26 -1.28 -3.44
N ALA A 45 18.83 -0.28 -2.66
CA ALA A 45 18.18 -0.48 -1.38
C ALA A 45 16.85 -1.23 -1.55
N SER A 46 16.02 -0.83 -2.52
CA SER A 46 14.73 -1.47 -2.81
C SER A 46 14.90 -2.94 -3.19
N GLY A 47 15.85 -3.23 -4.08
CA GLY A 47 16.20 -4.60 -4.47
C GLY A 47 16.72 -5.42 -3.28
N GLY A 48 17.60 -4.85 -2.46
CA GLY A 48 18.12 -5.49 -1.25
C GLY A 48 17.04 -5.83 -0.23
N LEU A 49 16.08 -4.91 0.00
CA LEU A 49 14.94 -5.14 0.90
C LEU A 49 14.02 -6.25 0.37
N LEU A 50 13.73 -6.25 -0.93
CA LEU A 50 12.92 -7.29 -1.56
C LEU A 50 13.60 -8.66 -1.50
N LEU A 51 14.88 -8.75 -1.86
CA LEU A 51 15.66 -9.97 -1.74
C LEU A 51 15.70 -10.44 -0.29
N GLY A 52 15.95 -9.54 0.66
CA GLY A 52 15.91 -9.83 2.08
C GLY A 52 14.56 -10.41 2.51
N SER A 53 13.45 -9.85 2.03
CA SER A 53 12.11 -10.35 2.37
C SER A 53 11.82 -11.78 1.89
N VAL A 54 12.52 -12.24 0.85
CA VAL A 54 12.40 -13.61 0.32
C VAL A 54 13.36 -14.57 1.03
N LEU A 55 14.54 -14.08 1.45
CA LEU A 55 15.57 -14.89 2.09
C LEU A 55 15.41 -15.05 3.60
N VAL A 56 14.62 -14.18 4.24
CA VAL A 56 14.29 -14.31 5.67
C VAL A 56 13.25 -15.41 5.84
N ASP A 57 13.63 -16.47 6.54
CA ASP A 57 12.71 -17.52 6.95
C ASP A 57 11.67 -16.96 7.92
N TYR A 58 10.41 -17.34 7.72
CA TYR A 58 9.34 -17.09 8.66
C TYR A 58 8.59 -18.39 8.94
N VAL A 59 8.18 -18.58 10.19
CA VAL A 59 7.38 -19.75 10.60
C VAL A 59 5.91 -19.42 10.35
N SER A 60 5.24 -20.24 9.56
CA SER A 60 3.78 -20.16 9.40
C SER A 60 3.10 -20.83 10.59
N LEU A 61 2.06 -20.20 11.11
CA LEU A 61 1.29 -20.77 12.23
C LEU A 61 0.54 -22.03 11.77
N ASP A 62 0.59 -23.08 12.59
CA ASP A 62 -0.26 -24.25 12.39
C ASP A 62 -1.65 -24.09 13.04
N LEU A 63 -2.53 -25.09 12.86
CA LEU A 63 -3.90 -25.03 13.39
C LEU A 63 -3.95 -25.06 14.93
N GLU A 64 -3.00 -25.73 15.58
CA GLU A 64 -2.95 -25.81 17.05
C GLU A 64 -2.46 -24.48 17.62
N GLU A 65 -1.46 -23.87 16.99
CA GLU A 65 -0.94 -22.55 17.33
C GLU A 65 -2.01 -21.47 17.14
N ILE A 66 -2.76 -21.50 16.03
CA ILE A 66 -3.89 -20.58 15.79
C ILE A 66 -4.97 -20.76 16.87
N ALA A 67 -5.32 -22.01 17.22
CA ALA A 67 -6.31 -22.29 18.26
C ALA A 67 -5.84 -21.83 19.65
N SER A 68 -4.52 -21.73 19.86
CA SER A 68 -3.92 -21.24 21.10
C SER A 68 -3.79 -19.71 21.19
N LEU A 69 -4.16 -18.96 20.14
CA LEU A 69 -4.07 -17.50 20.13
C LEU A 69 -4.94 -16.88 21.23
N ASN A 70 -4.32 -16.06 22.07
CA ASN A 70 -5.03 -15.37 23.14
C ASN A 70 -5.92 -14.25 22.59
N SER A 71 -7.24 -14.42 22.70
CA SER A 71 -8.23 -13.43 22.24
C SER A 71 -8.33 -12.20 23.15
N ASP A 72 -7.74 -12.24 24.35
CA ASP A 72 -7.70 -11.11 25.28
C ASP A 72 -6.47 -10.20 25.05
N ASP A 73 -5.49 -10.65 24.25
CA ASP A 73 -4.26 -9.91 23.92
C ASP A 73 -4.29 -9.41 22.47
N ILE A 74 -5.32 -8.62 22.16
CA ILE A 74 -5.53 -8.04 20.83
C ILE A 74 -5.39 -6.52 20.93
N SER A 75 -4.63 -5.92 20.01
CA SER A 75 -4.52 -4.46 19.98
C SER A 75 -5.83 -3.80 19.55
N ASP A 76 -6.14 -2.63 20.12
CA ASP A 76 -7.38 -1.88 19.87
C ASP A 76 -7.65 -1.60 18.39
N TYR A 77 -6.60 -1.46 17.58
CA TYR A 77 -6.75 -1.24 16.13
C TYR A 77 -7.26 -2.49 15.40
N ASP A 78 -6.89 -3.68 15.85
CA ASP A 78 -7.27 -4.95 15.23
C ASP A 78 -8.67 -5.40 15.62
N VAL A 79 -9.14 -5.03 16.82
CA VAL A 79 -10.51 -5.33 17.27
C VAL A 79 -11.55 -4.89 16.23
N ARG A 80 -11.33 -3.73 15.59
CA ARG A 80 -12.20 -3.24 14.51
C ARG A 80 -12.12 -4.09 13.25
N ALA A 81 -10.92 -4.55 12.87
CA ALA A 81 -10.74 -5.42 11.71
C ALA A 81 -11.42 -6.78 11.92
N ILE A 82 -11.35 -7.33 13.14
CA ILE A 82 -12.00 -8.59 13.51
C ILE A 82 -13.53 -8.44 13.48
N LYS A 83 -14.06 -7.41 14.16
CA LYS A 83 -15.51 -7.18 14.23
C LYS A 83 -16.15 -6.90 12.87
N ASN A 84 -15.42 -6.28 11.94
CA ASN A 84 -15.92 -5.94 10.61
C ASN A 84 -15.35 -6.83 9.50
N TRP A 85 -14.86 -8.03 9.84
CA TRP A 85 -14.38 -8.97 8.84
C TRP A 85 -15.50 -9.33 7.86
N ASP A 86 -15.23 -9.14 6.58
CA ASP A 86 -16.15 -9.41 5.48
C ASP A 86 -15.36 -9.71 4.19
N LEU A 87 -15.76 -10.76 3.49
CA LEU A 87 -15.05 -11.24 2.29
C LEU A 87 -15.14 -10.25 1.12
N ASN A 88 -16.26 -9.54 0.97
CA ASN A 88 -16.40 -8.56 -0.11
C ASN A 88 -15.53 -7.33 0.14
N SER A 89 -15.41 -6.92 1.41
CA SER A 89 -14.54 -5.84 1.85
C SER A 89 -13.07 -6.14 1.53
N ILE A 90 -12.63 -7.39 1.74
CA ILE A 90 -11.27 -7.82 1.37
C ILE A 90 -11.06 -7.76 -0.15
N LYS A 91 -11.98 -8.30 -0.94
CA LYS A 91 -11.91 -8.24 -2.40
C LYS A 91 -11.87 -6.80 -2.91
N MET A 92 -12.66 -5.92 -2.31
CA MET A 92 -12.68 -4.50 -2.65
C MET A 92 -11.36 -3.82 -2.27
N SER A 93 -10.80 -4.12 -1.09
CA SER A 93 -9.50 -3.55 -0.70
C SER A 93 -8.36 -4.03 -1.59
N ASP A 94 -8.38 -5.29 -2.02
CA ASP A 94 -7.39 -5.82 -2.96
C ASP A 94 -7.50 -5.13 -4.31
N LEU A 95 -8.73 -4.97 -4.82
CA LEU A 95 -8.97 -4.21 -6.04
C LEU A 95 -8.46 -2.77 -5.93
N LEU A 96 -8.77 -2.07 -4.83
CA LEU A 96 -8.29 -0.71 -4.59
C LEU A 96 -6.75 -0.66 -4.51
N LEU A 97 -6.13 -1.59 -3.80
CA LEU A 97 -4.68 -1.69 -3.68
C LEU A 97 -4.02 -1.86 -5.05
N TYR A 98 -4.45 -2.85 -5.84
CA TYR A 98 -3.87 -3.07 -7.18
C TYR A 98 -4.18 -1.92 -8.13
N SER A 99 -5.37 -1.32 -8.04
CA SER A 99 -5.72 -0.13 -8.83
C SER A 99 -4.84 1.07 -8.49
N SER A 100 -4.45 1.23 -7.22
CA SER A 100 -3.61 2.35 -6.76
C SER A 100 -2.23 2.37 -7.42
N ILE A 101 -1.74 1.20 -7.86
CA ILE A 101 -0.49 1.09 -8.62
C ILE A 101 -0.67 1.67 -10.04
N ALA A 102 -1.87 1.58 -10.62
CA ALA A 102 -2.16 2.11 -11.94
C ALA A 102 -2.56 3.60 -11.92
N VAL A 103 -3.14 4.09 -10.81
CA VAL A 103 -3.68 5.46 -10.69
C VAL A 103 -2.67 6.56 -11.09
N PRO A 104 -1.38 6.52 -10.68
CA PRO A 104 -0.40 7.52 -11.11
C PRO A 104 -0.21 7.59 -12.63
N GLY A 105 -0.54 6.53 -13.37
CA GLY A 105 -0.56 6.53 -14.84
C GLY A 105 -1.50 7.59 -15.43
N LEU A 106 -2.53 8.02 -14.70
CA LEU A 106 -3.39 9.14 -15.11
C LEU A 106 -2.60 10.44 -15.29
N LEU A 107 -1.47 10.62 -14.61
CA LEU A 107 -0.62 11.81 -14.79
C LEU A 107 -0.08 11.94 -16.21
N LEU A 108 -0.01 10.85 -16.99
CA LEU A 108 0.39 10.88 -18.40
C LEU A 108 -0.65 11.55 -19.33
N THR A 109 -1.85 11.90 -18.83
CA THR A 109 -2.77 12.75 -19.59
C THR A 109 -2.21 14.17 -19.74
N ASP A 110 -1.45 14.62 -18.73
CA ASP A 110 -0.77 15.91 -18.77
C ASP A 110 0.38 15.91 -19.79
N LYS A 111 0.48 16.99 -20.57
CA LYS A 111 1.46 17.10 -21.67
C LYS A 111 2.89 17.19 -21.16
N ILE A 112 3.11 17.86 -20.02
CA ILE A 112 4.43 18.02 -19.43
C ILE A 112 4.94 16.66 -18.94
N VAL A 113 4.11 15.94 -18.18
CA VAL A 113 4.48 14.61 -17.66
C VAL A 113 4.66 13.60 -18.79
N ARG A 114 3.78 13.58 -19.80
CA ARG A 114 3.91 12.68 -20.94
C ARG A 114 5.19 12.92 -21.75
N ASN A 115 5.60 14.17 -21.91
CA ASN A 115 6.85 14.49 -22.60
C ASN A 115 8.09 14.02 -21.80
N ASP A 116 7.97 13.82 -20.50
CA ASP A 116 9.00 13.29 -19.62
C ASP A 116 8.64 11.92 -19.00
N TYR A 117 7.93 11.09 -19.76
CA TYR A 117 7.41 9.81 -19.27
C TYR A 117 8.53 8.89 -18.73
N ARG A 118 9.77 9.04 -19.19
CA ARG A 118 10.90 8.21 -18.76
C ARG A 118 11.27 8.48 -17.29
N ASN A 119 11.53 9.74 -16.93
CA ASN A 119 11.86 10.09 -15.56
C ASN A 119 10.68 9.80 -14.64
N PHE A 120 9.46 10.11 -15.08
CA PHE A 120 8.23 9.75 -14.36
C PHE A 120 8.15 8.24 -14.08
N SER A 121 8.32 7.40 -15.11
CA SER A 121 8.17 5.95 -14.97
C SER A 121 9.26 5.34 -14.08
N LEU A 122 10.49 5.86 -14.14
CA LEU A 122 11.59 5.40 -13.29
C LEU A 122 11.32 5.71 -11.82
N LEU A 123 11.00 6.96 -11.50
CA LEU A 123 10.70 7.38 -10.12
C LEU A 123 9.43 6.70 -9.59
N TRP A 124 8.45 6.44 -10.46
CA TRP A 124 7.26 5.67 -10.11
C TRP A 124 7.61 4.22 -9.76
N ALA A 125 8.41 3.56 -10.60
CA ALA A 125 8.87 2.20 -10.34
C ALA A 125 9.67 2.11 -9.03
N GLU A 126 10.58 3.05 -8.79
CA GLU A 126 11.34 3.14 -7.54
C GLU A 126 10.43 3.29 -6.32
N SER A 127 9.41 4.15 -6.41
CA SER A 127 8.43 4.33 -5.33
C SER A 127 7.68 3.03 -5.02
N VAL A 128 7.27 2.28 -6.05
CA VAL A 128 6.61 0.98 -5.89
C VAL A 128 7.55 -0.04 -5.26
N PHE A 129 8.76 -0.22 -5.83
CA PHE A 129 9.69 -1.24 -5.34
C PHE A 129 10.21 -0.95 -3.94
N LEU A 130 10.48 0.31 -3.61
CA LEU A 130 10.88 0.71 -2.26
C LEU A 130 9.78 0.40 -1.25
N THR A 131 8.53 0.77 -1.57
CA THR A 131 7.37 0.50 -0.72
C THR A 131 7.16 -1.01 -0.51
N LEU A 132 7.24 -1.80 -1.60
CA LEU A 132 7.12 -3.26 -1.54
C LEU A 132 8.25 -3.87 -0.71
N GLY A 133 9.50 -3.42 -0.90
CA GLY A 133 10.66 -3.91 -0.17
C GLY A 133 10.55 -3.67 1.33
N ILE A 134 10.27 -2.43 1.74
CA ILE A 134 10.09 -2.08 3.17
C ILE A 134 8.94 -2.89 3.76
N THR A 135 7.80 -2.95 3.07
CA THR A 135 6.60 -3.61 3.57
C THR A 135 6.80 -5.12 3.74
N ASN A 136 7.35 -5.79 2.73
CA ASN A 136 7.52 -7.25 2.77
C ASN A 136 8.61 -7.66 3.75
N LEU A 137 9.73 -6.93 3.81
CA LEU A 137 10.75 -7.21 4.81
C LEU A 137 10.21 -7.03 6.22
N THR A 138 9.46 -5.95 6.48
CA THR A 138 8.84 -5.72 7.80
C THR A 138 7.86 -6.85 8.16
N LYS A 139 7.08 -7.35 7.21
CA LYS A 139 6.14 -8.46 7.47
C LYS A 139 6.86 -9.72 7.95
N VAL A 140 7.94 -10.12 7.28
CA VAL A 140 8.68 -11.33 7.66
C VAL A 140 9.49 -11.13 8.94
N LEU A 141 10.03 -9.94 9.18
CA LEU A 141 10.76 -9.63 10.42
C LEU A 141 9.86 -9.56 11.65
N VAL A 142 8.65 -9.01 11.51
CA VAL A 142 7.71 -8.85 12.63
C VAL A 142 6.89 -10.11 12.86
N GLY A 143 6.54 -10.86 11.81
CA GLY A 143 5.90 -12.18 11.94
C GLY A 143 4.55 -12.19 12.68
N ARG A 144 3.85 -11.05 12.71
CA ARG A 144 2.63 -10.91 13.52
C ARG A 144 1.44 -11.71 12.94
N PRO A 145 0.66 -12.43 13.77
CA PRO A 145 -0.56 -13.11 13.34
C PRO A 145 -1.58 -12.12 12.74
N ARG A 146 -2.29 -12.54 11.70
CA ARG A 146 -3.32 -11.70 11.07
C ARG A 146 -4.52 -11.54 12.01
N PRO A 147 -5.11 -10.33 12.13
CA PRO A 147 -6.22 -10.08 13.04
C PRO A 147 -7.38 -11.06 12.95
N TYR A 148 -7.77 -11.47 11.73
CA TYR A 148 -8.91 -12.36 11.54
C TYR A 148 -8.72 -13.76 12.14
N LEU A 149 -7.49 -14.17 12.45
CA LEU A 149 -7.19 -15.45 13.11
C LEU A 149 -7.68 -15.50 14.56
N TYR A 150 -7.85 -14.35 15.21
CA TYR A 150 -8.40 -14.25 16.56
C TYR A 150 -9.94 -14.25 16.57
N GLY A 151 -10.59 -14.26 15.40
CA GLY A 151 -12.04 -14.16 15.27
C GLY A 151 -12.68 -15.42 14.69
N ASN A 152 -14.01 -15.51 14.78
CA ASN A 152 -14.79 -16.65 14.27
C ASN A 152 -15.53 -16.36 12.94
N LYS A 153 -15.27 -15.20 12.32
CA LYS A 153 -15.95 -14.77 11.10
C LYS A 153 -15.29 -15.29 9.82
N ALA A 154 -13.98 -15.50 9.85
CA ALA A 154 -13.25 -16.03 8.71
C ALA A 154 -13.53 -17.54 8.57
N PRO A 155 -13.77 -18.06 7.35
CA PRO A 155 -13.95 -19.49 7.15
C PRO A 155 -12.60 -20.22 7.29
N GLU A 156 -12.62 -21.46 7.77
CA GLU A 156 -11.42 -22.28 8.03
C GLU A 156 -10.49 -22.48 6.81
N LYS A 157 -11.03 -22.33 5.60
CA LYS A 157 -10.30 -22.49 4.33
C LYS A 157 -9.73 -21.17 3.77
N TYR A 158 -9.80 -20.08 4.54
CA TYR A 158 -9.32 -18.76 4.15
C TYR A 158 -7.87 -18.54 4.56
#